data_AF-A0A2P7QG55-F1
#
_entry.id   AF-A0A2P7QG55-F1
#
_cell.length_a   1.000
_cell.length_b   1.000
_cell.length_c   1.000
_cell.angle_alpha   90.00
_cell.angle_beta   90.00
_cell.angle_gamma   90.00
#
_symmetry.space_group_name_H-M   'P 1'
#
loop_
_entity.id
_entity.type
_entity.pdbx_description
1 polymer ?
#
loop_
_entity_poly.entity_id
_entity_poly.type
_entity_poly.pdbx_seq_one_letter_code
_entity_poly.pdbx_strand_id
1 'polypeptide(L)'
;MLEAYRKHVEERAAEGVVAKPLDAEQVAALVELLKNPPAGEESFLYELLSTRIPPGVDEAAYVKAGFLAAVAKGEVSSPVVSPEQATALLGTMQGGYNVAPLIELLDVDALAPIAAQALSHTLLMFDAFHDVAEKAKAGNAHAKQVMQSWADADWFLERAPLADKITMTVFKVPGETNTDDLSPAQDAWSRPDIPLHAQAMLKNARPGIEPD
;
A
#
# COMPACT_ATOMS: atom_id res chain seq x y z
N MET A 1 -15.80 -13.04 -7.48
CA MET A 1 -14.62 -12.47 -6.81
C MET A 1 -14.49 -12.98 -5.38
N LEU A 2 -15.42 -12.66 -4.45
CA LEU A 2 -15.29 -13.05 -3.03
C LEU A 2 -15.11 -14.56 -2.78
N GLU A 3 -15.95 -15.42 -3.37
CA GLU A 3 -15.85 -16.87 -3.18
C GLU A 3 -14.49 -17.42 -3.65
N ALA A 4 -14.07 -17.03 -4.86
CA ALA A 4 -12.76 -17.39 -5.40
C ALA A 4 -11.60 -16.87 -4.54
N TYR A 5 -11.71 -15.64 -4.03
CA TYR A 5 -10.71 -15.05 -3.13
C TYR A 5 -10.63 -15.81 -1.80
N ARG A 6 -11.77 -16.14 -1.18
CA ARG A 6 -11.80 -16.94 0.06
C ARG A 6 -11.19 -18.32 -0.13
N LYS A 7 -11.50 -18.98 -1.26
CA LYS A 7 -10.87 -20.25 -1.62
C LYS A 7 -9.35 -20.12 -1.76
N HIS A 8 -8.86 -19.07 -2.41
CA HIS A 8 -7.43 -18.79 -2.53
C HIS A 8 -6.77 -18.54 -1.17
N VAL A 9 -7.46 -17.85 -0.25
CA VAL A 9 -7.00 -17.68 1.13
C VAL A 9 -6.84 -19.03 1.84
N GLU A 10 -7.82 -19.93 1.71
CA GLU A 10 -7.75 -21.28 2.29
C GLU A 10 -6.64 -22.13 1.67
N GLU A 11 -6.50 -22.13 0.34
CA GLU A 11 -5.44 -22.84 -0.38
C GLU A 11 -4.05 -22.35 0.06
N ARG A 12 -3.85 -21.04 0.21
CA ARG A 12 -2.59 -20.44 0.67
C ARG A 12 -2.32 -20.69 2.15
N ALA A 13 -3.35 -20.68 2.99
CA ALA A 13 -3.22 -21.01 4.40
C ALA A 13 -2.76 -22.47 4.60
N ALA A 14 -3.21 -23.40 3.75
CA ALA A 14 -2.75 -24.79 3.77
C ALA A 14 -1.27 -24.93 3.39
N GLU A 15 -0.73 -23.99 2.60
CA GLU A 15 0.71 -23.86 2.31
C GLU A 15 1.47 -23.10 3.41
N GLY A 16 0.80 -22.54 4.42
CA GLY A 16 1.44 -21.76 5.50
C GLY A 16 1.77 -20.30 5.12
N VAL A 17 1.16 -19.77 4.07
CA VAL A 17 1.43 -18.43 3.54
C VAL A 17 0.16 -17.60 3.38
N VAL A 18 0.31 -16.28 3.35
CA VAL A 18 -0.82 -15.36 3.13
C VAL A 18 -1.27 -15.37 1.67
N ALA A 19 -2.53 -15.02 1.42
CA ALA A 19 -3.04 -14.82 0.07
C ALA A 19 -2.22 -13.77 -0.71
N LYS A 20 -2.06 -14.02 -2.02
CA LYS A 20 -1.46 -13.06 -2.95
C LYS A 20 -2.25 -11.73 -2.96
N PRO A 21 -1.59 -10.60 -3.26
CA PRO A 21 -2.28 -9.35 -3.53
C PRO A 21 -3.30 -9.50 -4.67
N LEU A 22 -4.30 -8.63 -4.68
CA LEU A 22 -5.32 -8.58 -5.72
C LEU A 22 -4.71 -8.09 -7.03
N ASP A 23 -5.07 -8.76 -8.12
CA ASP A 23 -4.77 -8.31 -9.48
C ASP A 23 -5.79 -7.25 -9.97
N ALA A 24 -5.55 -6.68 -11.15
CA ALA A 24 -6.39 -5.63 -11.71
C ALA A 24 -7.84 -6.08 -11.96
N GLU A 25 -8.07 -7.32 -12.38
CA GLU A 25 -9.42 -7.88 -12.62
C GLU A 25 -10.19 -8.05 -11.30
N GLN A 26 -9.50 -8.53 -10.26
CA GLN A 26 -10.05 -8.67 -8.92
C GLN A 26 -10.36 -7.30 -8.30
N VAL A 27 -9.50 -6.29 -8.50
CA VAL A 27 -9.79 -4.93 -8.05
C VAL A 27 -10.97 -4.32 -8.81
N ALA A 28 -11.08 -4.53 -10.12
CA ALA A 28 -12.24 -4.07 -10.89
C ALA A 28 -13.54 -4.72 -10.39
N ALA A 29 -13.52 -6.03 -10.09
CA ALA A 29 -14.66 -6.71 -9.48
C ALA A 29 -14.95 -6.23 -8.04
N LEU A 30 -13.91 -5.93 -7.26
CA LEU A 30 -14.05 -5.34 -5.93
C LEU A 30 -14.71 -3.96 -5.98
N VAL A 31 -14.38 -3.12 -6.97
CA VAL A 31 -15.02 -1.80 -7.18
C VAL A 31 -16.53 -1.93 -7.36
N GLU A 32 -17.00 -2.91 -8.14
CA GLU A 32 -18.44 -3.12 -8.31
C GLU A 32 -19.13 -3.59 -7.03
N LEU A 33 -18.45 -4.42 -6.23
CA LEU A 33 -18.92 -4.81 -4.89
C LEU A 33 -18.93 -3.64 -3.91
N LEU A 34 -17.95 -2.73 -3.98
CA LEU A 34 -17.92 -1.54 -3.14
C LEU A 34 -19.05 -0.56 -3.46
N LYS A 35 -19.54 -0.53 -4.71
CA LYS A 35 -20.72 0.27 -5.10
C LYS A 35 -22.03 -0.37 -4.63
N ASN A 36 -22.11 -1.70 -4.65
CA ASN A 36 -23.30 -2.48 -4.27
C ASN A 36 -22.91 -3.67 -3.38
N PRO A 37 -22.60 -3.44 -2.09
CA PRO A 37 -22.06 -4.49 -1.22
C PRO A 37 -23.14 -5.52 -0.86
N PRO A 38 -22.80 -6.81 -0.84
CA PRO A 38 -23.60 -7.80 -0.15
C PRO A 38 -23.69 -7.46 1.34
N ALA A 39 -24.85 -7.70 1.95
CA ALA A 39 -25.09 -7.38 3.35
C ALA A 39 -24.10 -8.13 4.26
N GLY A 40 -23.42 -7.39 5.15
CA GLY A 40 -22.46 -7.95 6.11
C GLY A 40 -21.03 -8.10 5.57
N GLU A 41 -20.79 -7.79 4.30
CA GLU A 41 -19.46 -7.87 3.68
C GLU A 41 -18.75 -6.51 3.65
N GLU A 42 -19.39 -5.41 4.08
CA GLU A 42 -18.89 -4.03 3.92
C GLU A 42 -17.50 -3.85 4.54
N SER A 43 -17.30 -4.34 5.76
CA SER A 43 -16.01 -4.23 6.46
C SER A 43 -14.92 -5.05 5.77
N PHE A 44 -15.26 -6.22 5.24
CA PHE A 44 -14.31 -7.08 4.54
C PHE A 44 -13.90 -6.48 3.20
N LEU A 45 -14.85 -5.94 2.44
CA LEU A 45 -14.57 -5.22 1.19
C LEU A 45 -13.66 -4.01 1.42
N TYR A 46 -13.90 -3.25 2.49
CA TYR A 46 -13.03 -2.14 2.89
C TYR A 46 -11.60 -2.62 3.24
N GLU A 47 -11.45 -3.74 3.95
CA GLU A 47 -10.15 -4.32 4.29
C GLU A 47 -9.37 -4.72 3.04
N LEU A 48 -10.03 -5.38 2.07
CA LEU A 48 -9.42 -5.77 0.80
C LEU A 48 -8.90 -4.55 0.03
N LEU A 49 -9.74 -3.50 -0.09
CA LEU A 49 -9.36 -2.25 -0.75
C LEU A 49 -8.16 -1.59 -0.06
N SER A 50 -8.14 -1.63 1.28
CA SER A 50 -7.15 -0.91 2.09
C SER A 50 -5.80 -1.62 2.15
N THR A 51 -5.77 -2.95 2.14
CA THR A 51 -4.57 -3.73 2.52
C THR A 51 -4.12 -4.78 1.50
N ARG A 52 -4.92 -5.10 0.48
CA ARG A 52 -4.62 -6.23 -0.44
C ARG A 52 -4.29 -5.81 -1.86
N ILE A 53 -4.10 -4.52 -2.13
CA ILE A 53 -3.78 -4.01 -3.47
C ILE A 53 -2.35 -3.45 -3.44
N PRO A 54 -1.47 -3.84 -4.38
CA PRO A 54 -0.13 -3.27 -4.49
C PRO A 54 -0.16 -1.73 -4.59
N PRO A 55 0.82 -1.02 -4.04
CA PRO A 55 0.96 0.43 -4.21
C PRO A 55 1.64 0.78 -5.54
N GLY A 56 1.85 2.08 -5.79
CA GLY A 56 2.67 2.53 -6.90
C GLY A 56 1.94 2.55 -8.24
N VAL A 57 2.64 2.06 -9.27
CA VAL A 57 2.18 2.04 -10.67
C VAL A 57 1.78 0.64 -11.16
N ASP A 58 1.42 -0.24 -10.23
CA ASP A 58 0.83 -1.54 -10.54
C ASP A 58 -0.54 -1.38 -11.23
N GLU A 59 -0.92 -2.31 -12.08
CA GLU A 59 -2.19 -2.27 -12.82
C GLU A 59 -3.41 -2.29 -11.86
N ALA A 60 -3.33 -3.02 -10.75
CA ALA A 60 -4.36 -3.04 -9.73
C ALA A 60 -4.42 -1.70 -8.96
N ALA A 61 -3.26 -1.06 -8.75
CA ALA A 61 -3.17 0.28 -8.18
C ALA A 61 -3.81 1.34 -9.08
N TYR A 62 -3.67 1.21 -10.41
CA TYR A 62 -4.35 2.11 -11.37
C TYR A 62 -5.87 2.08 -11.20
N VAL A 63 -6.46 0.88 -11.15
CA VAL A 63 -7.91 0.71 -10.95
C VAL A 63 -8.35 1.27 -9.59
N LYS A 64 -7.58 0.98 -8.53
CA LYS A 64 -7.84 1.51 -7.18
C LYS A 64 -7.81 3.04 -7.15
N ALA A 65 -6.76 3.67 -7.69
CA ALA A 65 -6.60 5.12 -7.69
C ALA A 65 -7.75 5.80 -8.43
N GLY A 66 -8.13 5.28 -9.60
CA GLY A 66 -9.25 5.80 -10.37
C GLY A 66 -10.57 5.74 -9.61
N PHE A 67 -10.89 4.61 -8.98
CA PHE A 67 -12.08 4.47 -8.16
C PHE A 67 -12.09 5.43 -6.96
N LEU A 68 -10.99 5.48 -6.20
CA LEU A 68 -10.89 6.35 -5.03
C LEU A 68 -11.00 7.83 -5.40
N ALA A 69 -10.37 8.25 -6.50
CA ALA A 69 -10.49 9.61 -7.01
C ALA A 69 -11.94 9.96 -7.40
N ALA A 70 -12.64 9.05 -8.09
CA ALA A 70 -14.04 9.24 -8.47
C ALA A 70 -14.96 9.34 -7.24
N VAL A 71 -14.71 8.55 -6.19
CA VAL A 71 -15.45 8.64 -4.92
C VAL A 71 -15.17 9.96 -4.21
N ALA A 72 -13.90 10.37 -4.11
CA ALA A 72 -13.52 11.63 -3.48
C ALA A 72 -14.13 12.86 -4.19
N LYS A 73 -14.24 12.82 -5.52
CA LYS A 73 -14.85 13.89 -6.34
C LYS A 73 -16.38 13.81 -6.42
N GLY A 74 -16.99 12.77 -5.84
CA GLY A 74 -18.45 12.56 -5.91
C GLY A 74 -18.97 12.15 -7.29
N GLU A 75 -18.09 11.70 -8.20
CA GLU A 75 -18.45 11.18 -9.53
C GLU A 75 -19.07 9.78 -9.43
N VAL A 76 -18.66 9.02 -8.41
CA VAL A 76 -19.17 7.70 -8.05
C VAL A 76 -19.49 7.66 -6.56
N SER A 77 -20.54 6.96 -6.16
CA SER A 77 -20.86 6.72 -4.75
C SER A 77 -20.56 5.27 -4.34
N SER A 78 -20.22 5.11 -3.07
CA SER A 78 -20.07 3.80 -2.41
C SER A 78 -20.68 3.88 -1.01
N PRO A 79 -21.55 2.95 -0.61
CA PRO A 79 -22.00 2.84 0.78
C PRO A 79 -20.90 2.36 1.75
N VAL A 80 -19.76 1.90 1.23
CA VAL A 80 -18.64 1.34 2.02
C VAL A 80 -17.51 2.37 2.23
N VAL A 81 -17.32 3.28 1.26
CA VAL A 81 -16.21 4.23 1.25
C VAL A 81 -16.75 5.65 1.09
N SER A 82 -16.56 6.48 2.11
CA SER A 82 -16.82 7.93 2.07
C SER A 82 -15.76 8.70 1.27
N PRO A 83 -16.06 9.93 0.79
CA PRO A 83 -15.07 10.80 0.15
C PRO A 83 -13.82 11.04 1.01
N GLU A 84 -13.99 11.20 2.32
CA GLU A 84 -12.91 11.39 3.29
C GLU A 84 -12.03 10.15 3.39
N GLN A 85 -12.65 8.96 3.51
CA GLN A 85 -11.91 7.69 3.52
C GLN A 85 -11.20 7.44 2.19
N ALA A 86 -11.82 7.80 1.07
CA ALA A 86 -11.20 7.65 -0.25
C ALA A 86 -9.95 8.53 -0.39
N THR A 87 -10.04 9.78 0.07
CA THR A 87 -8.91 10.72 0.10
C THR A 87 -7.78 10.19 1.01
N ALA A 88 -8.12 9.67 2.19
CA ALA A 88 -7.14 9.07 3.09
C ALA A 88 -6.46 7.83 2.47
N LEU A 89 -7.23 6.97 1.79
CA LEU A 89 -6.71 5.77 1.12
C LEU A 89 -5.83 6.09 -0.09
N LEU A 90 -6.08 7.18 -0.81
CA LEU A 90 -5.14 7.67 -1.83
C LEU A 90 -3.77 7.98 -1.19
N GLY A 91 -3.74 8.50 0.03
CA GLY A 91 -2.52 8.78 0.77
C GLY A 91 -1.67 7.56 1.14
N THR A 92 -2.23 6.34 1.10
CA THR A 92 -1.50 5.10 1.46
C THR A 92 -0.92 4.36 0.26
N MET A 93 -1.15 4.86 -0.96
CA MET A 93 -0.72 4.20 -2.20
C MET A 93 0.75 4.45 -2.56
N GLN A 94 1.52 5.06 -1.66
CA GLN A 94 2.98 5.29 -1.71
C GLN A 94 3.44 6.31 -2.78
N GLY A 95 2.80 6.37 -3.94
CA GLY A 95 3.11 7.26 -5.06
C GLY A 95 2.57 6.73 -6.39
N GLY A 96 2.69 7.50 -7.47
CA GLY A 96 2.17 7.13 -8.79
C GLY A 96 0.74 7.65 -9.02
N TYR A 97 -0.21 6.76 -9.33
CA TYR A 97 -1.55 7.15 -9.78
C TYR A 97 -2.38 7.92 -8.75
N ASN A 98 -2.00 7.90 -7.47
CA ASN A 98 -2.67 8.62 -6.39
C ASN A 98 -2.27 10.09 -6.27
N VAL A 99 -1.11 10.50 -6.84
CA VAL A 99 -0.52 11.83 -6.59
C VAL A 99 -1.36 12.95 -7.20
N ALA A 100 -1.66 12.87 -8.50
CA ALA A 100 -2.46 13.89 -9.18
C ALA A 100 -3.85 14.08 -8.54
N PRO A 101 -4.62 13.01 -8.24
CA PRO A 101 -5.87 13.14 -7.47
C PRO A 101 -5.69 13.87 -6.13
N LEU A 102 -4.67 13.54 -5.34
CA LEU A 102 -4.43 14.23 -4.05
C LEU A 102 -4.14 15.72 -4.24
N ILE A 103 -3.38 16.10 -5.27
CA ILE A 103 -3.09 17.50 -5.59
C ILE A 103 -4.36 18.25 -5.97
N GLU A 104 -5.22 17.65 -6.79
CA GLU A 104 -6.52 18.23 -7.16
C GLU A 104 -7.43 18.42 -5.95
N LEU A 105 -7.43 17.47 -5.01
CA LEU A 105 -8.23 17.52 -3.79
C LEU A 105 -7.81 18.64 -2.82
N LEU A 106 -6.64 19.27 -3.00
CA LEU A 106 -6.28 20.50 -2.27
C LEU A 106 -7.21 21.68 -2.56
N ASP A 107 -7.98 21.64 -3.66
CA ASP A 107 -8.96 22.69 -4.01
C ASP A 107 -10.37 22.40 -3.47
N VAL A 108 -10.58 21.26 -2.80
CA VAL A 108 -11.88 20.85 -2.27
C VAL A 108 -11.90 21.07 -0.76
N ASP A 109 -12.52 22.15 -0.28
CA ASP A 109 -12.47 22.59 1.14
C ASP A 109 -12.66 21.46 2.17
N ALA A 110 -13.61 20.55 1.93
CA ALA A 110 -13.90 19.44 2.84
C ALA A 110 -12.79 18.36 2.89
N LEU A 111 -12.03 18.21 1.81
CA LEU A 111 -11.04 17.14 1.62
C LEU A 111 -9.60 17.63 1.66
N ALA A 112 -9.39 18.93 1.42
CA ALA A 112 -8.07 19.55 1.35
C ALA A 112 -7.22 19.33 2.62
N PRO A 113 -7.76 19.34 3.85
CA PRO A 113 -6.98 18.97 5.04
C PRO A 113 -6.44 17.53 4.99
N ILE A 114 -7.25 16.58 4.51
CA ILE A 114 -6.88 15.16 4.42
C ILE A 114 -5.84 14.97 3.30
N ALA A 115 -6.07 15.60 2.15
CA ALA A 115 -5.15 15.57 1.03
C ALA A 115 -3.79 16.20 1.39
N ALA A 116 -3.80 17.32 2.12
CA ALA A 116 -2.58 17.96 2.61
C ALA A 116 -1.81 17.05 3.57
N GLN A 117 -2.48 16.39 4.51
CA GLN A 117 -1.83 15.41 5.39
C GLN A 117 -1.19 14.28 4.57
N ALA A 118 -1.93 13.72 3.61
CA ALA A 118 -1.42 12.65 2.76
C ALA A 118 -0.18 13.07 1.95
N LEU A 119 -0.23 14.23 1.28
CA LEU A 119 0.87 14.76 0.49
C LEU A 119 2.09 15.10 1.33
N SER A 120 1.89 15.57 2.56
CA SER A 120 2.98 15.91 3.50
C SER A 120 3.89 14.69 3.81
N HIS A 121 3.34 13.47 3.76
CA HIS A 121 4.10 12.23 3.95
C HIS A 121 4.39 11.45 2.66
N THR A 122 3.99 11.98 1.50
CA THR A 122 4.26 11.34 0.20
C THR A 122 5.65 11.73 -0.28
N LEU A 123 6.56 10.76 -0.38
CA LEU A 123 7.95 11.01 -0.82
C LEU A 123 8.11 10.98 -2.34
N LEU A 124 7.31 10.17 -3.02
CA LEU A 124 7.41 9.93 -4.45
C LEU A 124 6.69 11.02 -5.27
N MET A 125 6.97 12.30 -4.97
CA MET A 125 6.37 13.46 -5.64
C MET A 125 7.03 13.76 -6.98
N PHE A 126 8.34 13.59 -7.09
CA PHE A 126 9.12 13.91 -8.30
C PHE A 126 8.73 15.29 -8.88
N ASP A 127 8.43 15.37 -10.18
CA ASP A 127 8.06 16.62 -10.84
C ASP A 127 6.71 17.19 -10.36
N ALA A 128 5.80 16.35 -9.82
CA ALA A 128 4.51 16.80 -9.27
C ALA A 128 4.67 17.68 -8.01
N PHE A 129 5.89 17.77 -7.46
CA PHE A 129 6.26 18.82 -6.51
C PHE A 129 5.92 20.22 -7.05
N HIS A 130 6.16 20.46 -8.34
CA HIS A 130 5.93 21.76 -8.95
C HIS A 130 4.44 22.14 -8.96
N ASP A 131 3.54 21.18 -9.16
CA ASP A 131 2.09 21.42 -9.15
C ASP A 131 1.61 21.90 -7.77
N VAL A 132 2.13 21.30 -6.69
CA VAL A 132 1.86 21.75 -5.32
C VAL A 132 2.46 23.14 -5.07
N ALA A 133 3.71 23.36 -5.52
CA ALA A 133 4.38 24.65 -5.37
C ALA A 133 3.65 25.77 -6.12
N GLU A 134 3.10 25.51 -7.30
CA GLU A 134 2.30 26.45 -8.08
C GLU A 134 0.99 26.79 -7.37
N LYS A 135 0.27 25.80 -6.85
CA LYS A 135 -0.93 26.03 -6.01
C LYS A 135 -0.61 26.88 -4.77
N ALA A 136 0.51 26.60 -4.11
CA ALA A 136 0.95 27.38 -2.96
C ALA A 136 1.24 28.85 -3.33
N LYS A 137 1.92 29.09 -4.46
CA LYS A 137 2.17 30.44 -5.00
C LYS A 137 0.87 31.16 -5.40
N ALA A 138 -0.11 30.43 -5.93
CA ALA A 138 -1.44 30.94 -6.26
C ALA A 138 -2.30 31.25 -5.03
N GLY A 139 -1.85 30.89 -3.82
CA GLY A 139 -2.47 31.27 -2.56
C GLY A 139 -3.21 30.17 -1.82
N ASN A 140 -3.25 28.94 -2.34
CA ASN A 140 -3.90 27.80 -1.67
C ASN A 140 -3.21 27.53 -0.32
N ALA A 141 -3.97 27.64 0.78
CA ALA A 141 -3.44 27.52 2.15
C ALA A 141 -2.97 26.09 2.45
N HIS A 142 -3.67 25.07 1.94
CA HIS A 142 -3.31 23.66 2.13
C HIS A 142 -2.07 23.29 1.34
N ALA A 143 -1.90 23.81 0.12
CA ALA A 143 -0.66 23.63 -0.64
C ALA A 143 0.54 24.29 0.08
N LYS A 144 0.36 25.47 0.69
CA LYS A 144 1.40 26.09 1.52
C LYS A 144 1.75 25.24 2.74
N GLN A 145 0.75 24.64 3.40
CA GLN A 145 0.96 23.71 4.51
C GLN A 145 1.82 22.51 4.07
N VAL A 146 1.50 21.89 2.94
CA VAL A 146 2.30 20.77 2.39
C VAL A 146 3.74 21.19 2.13
N MET A 147 3.95 22.33 1.46
CA MET A 147 5.29 22.86 1.19
C MET A 147 6.09 23.12 2.47
N GLN A 148 5.44 23.65 3.51
CA GLN A 148 6.06 23.90 4.80
C GLN A 148 6.43 22.59 5.51
N SER A 149 5.52 21.61 5.52
CA SER A 149 5.75 20.30 6.12
C SER A 149 6.94 19.56 5.50
N TRP A 150 7.09 19.63 4.16
CA TRP A 150 8.26 19.09 3.48
C TRP A 150 9.55 19.84 3.85
N ALA A 151 9.50 21.18 3.97
CA ALA A 151 10.64 21.99 4.37
C ALA A 151 11.08 21.73 5.81
N ASP A 152 10.13 21.49 6.71
CA ASP A 152 10.36 21.14 8.12
C ASP A 152 10.73 19.66 8.30
N ALA A 153 10.65 18.87 7.23
CA ALA A 153 10.96 17.44 7.19
C ALA A 153 10.06 16.59 8.13
N ASP A 154 8.77 16.93 8.25
CA ASP A 154 7.83 16.20 9.10
C ASP A 154 7.73 14.71 8.69
N TRP A 155 7.80 14.42 7.38
CA TRP A 155 7.85 13.05 6.85
C TRP A 155 8.96 12.19 7.46
N PHE A 156 10.03 12.82 7.94
CA PHE A 156 11.15 12.18 8.63
C PHE A 156 11.02 12.29 10.14
N LEU A 157 10.77 13.49 10.67
CA LEU A 157 10.79 13.78 12.11
C LEU A 157 9.63 13.15 12.89
N GLU A 158 8.48 12.89 12.24
CA GLU A 158 7.36 12.20 12.88
C GLU A 158 7.55 10.66 12.96
N ARG A 159 8.55 10.12 12.27
CA ARG A 159 8.88 8.69 12.37
C ARG A 159 9.61 8.44 13.69
N ALA A 160 9.32 7.29 14.31
CA ALA A 160 10.04 6.88 15.50
C ALA A 160 11.56 6.83 15.22
N PRO A 161 12.39 7.50 16.04
CA PRO A 161 13.84 7.42 15.88
C PRO A 161 14.33 6.00 16.21
N LEU A 162 15.56 5.70 15.79
CA LEU A 162 16.24 4.46 16.20
C LEU A 162 16.35 4.44 17.73
N ALA A 163 15.94 3.33 18.36
CA ALA A 163 16.06 3.18 19.80
C ALA A 163 17.53 3.13 20.23
N ASP A 164 17.88 3.79 21.35
CA ASP A 164 19.23 3.78 21.93
C ASP A 164 19.74 2.37 22.26
N LYS A 165 18.81 1.44 22.49
CA LYS A 165 19.09 0.02 22.76
C LYS A 165 18.05 -0.85 22.08
N ILE A 166 18.51 -1.78 21.26
CA ILE A 166 17.70 -2.84 20.66
C ILE A 166 18.09 -4.17 21.31
N THR A 167 17.12 -4.87 21.90
CA THR A 167 17.34 -6.22 22.44
C THR A 167 16.87 -7.24 21.41
N MET A 168 17.74 -8.16 21.02
CA MET A 168 17.47 -9.15 19.96
C MET A 168 17.88 -10.55 20.42
N THR A 169 17.23 -11.57 19.84
CA THR A 169 17.67 -12.97 19.96
C THR A 169 18.58 -13.30 18.77
N VAL A 170 19.74 -13.89 19.04
CA VAL A 170 20.70 -14.25 17.99
C VAL A 170 20.23 -15.51 17.27
N PHE A 171 19.89 -15.38 15.98
CA PHE A 171 19.80 -16.50 15.04
C PHE A 171 21.14 -16.65 14.32
N LYS A 172 22.02 -17.52 14.83
CA LYS A 172 23.37 -17.69 14.28
C LYS A 172 23.39 -18.81 13.24
N VAL A 173 23.79 -18.46 12.01
CA VAL A 173 24.19 -19.43 10.98
C VAL A 173 25.72 -19.56 11.02
N PRO A 174 26.30 -20.70 11.42
CA PRO A 174 27.75 -20.91 11.40
C PRO A 174 28.30 -20.99 9.96
N GLY A 175 29.52 -20.52 9.77
CA GLY A 175 30.21 -20.58 8.47
C GLY A 175 29.83 -19.42 7.53
N GLU A 176 30.01 -19.64 6.23
CA GLU A 176 29.58 -18.72 5.18
C GLU A 176 28.07 -18.88 4.92
N THR A 177 27.39 -17.76 4.68
CA THR A 177 26.02 -17.76 4.17
C THR A 177 26.06 -17.18 2.75
N ASN A 178 25.87 -18.04 1.76
CA ASN A 178 25.71 -17.64 0.36
C ASN A 178 24.27 -17.17 0.11
N THR A 179 24.04 -16.28 -0.84
CA THR A 179 22.68 -15.88 -1.25
C THR A 179 21.84 -17.05 -1.75
N ASP A 180 22.45 -18.08 -2.35
CA ASP A 180 21.73 -19.29 -2.78
C ASP A 180 21.20 -20.11 -1.59
N ASP A 181 21.78 -19.93 -0.40
CA ASP A 181 21.26 -20.53 0.83
C ASP A 181 19.97 -19.84 1.30
N LEU A 182 19.81 -18.55 0.98
CA LEU A 182 18.68 -17.72 1.39
C LEU A 182 17.58 -17.65 0.33
N SER A 183 17.96 -17.74 -0.95
CA SER A 183 17.09 -17.68 -2.13
C SER A 183 17.63 -18.67 -3.18
N PRO A 184 17.36 -19.98 -3.03
CA PRO A 184 17.93 -20.99 -3.89
C PRO A 184 17.52 -20.83 -5.36
N ALA A 185 18.44 -21.12 -6.28
CA ALA A 185 18.20 -21.00 -7.72
C ALA A 185 17.02 -21.88 -8.21
N GLN A 186 16.78 -23.04 -7.57
CA GLN A 186 15.67 -23.94 -7.89
C GLN A 186 14.29 -23.32 -7.64
N ASP A 187 14.22 -22.30 -6.77
CA ASP A 187 13.00 -21.61 -6.37
C ASP A 187 12.94 -20.19 -6.98
N ALA A 188 13.78 -19.89 -7.97
CA ALA A 188 13.80 -18.57 -8.61
C ALA A 188 12.45 -18.16 -9.22
N TRP A 189 11.62 -19.15 -9.59
CA TRP A 189 10.28 -18.96 -10.14
C TRP A 189 9.29 -18.33 -9.15
N SER A 190 9.51 -18.50 -7.83
CA SER A 190 8.61 -17.98 -6.80
C SER A 190 9.04 -16.62 -6.24
N ARG A 191 10.20 -16.08 -6.64
CA ARG A 191 10.76 -14.81 -6.12
C ARG A 191 9.78 -13.62 -6.07
N PRO A 192 8.88 -13.41 -7.04
CA PRO A 192 7.91 -12.32 -6.97
C PRO A 192 6.86 -12.49 -5.85
N ASP A 193 6.63 -13.71 -5.37
CA ASP A 193 5.74 -14.04 -4.26
C ASP A 193 6.56 -14.18 -2.97
N ILE A 194 6.79 -13.05 -2.29
CA ILE A 194 7.68 -12.98 -1.11
C ILE A 194 7.34 -14.02 -0.03
N PRO A 195 6.08 -14.16 0.44
CA PRO A 195 5.74 -15.17 1.45
C PRO A 195 6.05 -16.60 1.00
N LEU A 196 5.76 -16.95 -0.26
CA LEU A 196 6.02 -18.28 -0.80
C LEU A 196 7.52 -18.54 -0.94
N HIS A 197 8.27 -17.58 -1.50
CA HIS A 197 9.71 -17.74 -1.69
C HIS A 197 10.46 -17.84 -0.36
N ALA A 198 9.99 -17.14 0.68
CA ALA A 198 10.61 -17.18 2.01
C ALA A 198 10.65 -18.58 2.62
N GLN A 199 9.74 -19.49 2.23
CA GLN A 199 9.73 -20.88 2.70
C GLN A 199 10.93 -21.69 2.19
N ALA A 200 11.62 -21.22 1.14
CA ALA A 200 12.82 -21.86 0.61
C ALA A 200 14.12 -21.42 1.33
N MET A 201 14.05 -20.37 2.18
CA MET A 201 15.21 -19.86 2.92
C MET A 201 15.78 -20.93 3.83
N LEU A 202 17.06 -21.27 3.65
CA LEU A 202 17.78 -22.27 4.43
C LEU A 202 17.14 -23.68 4.41
N LYS A 203 16.38 -24.02 3.36
CA LYS A 203 15.71 -25.34 3.24
C LYS A 203 16.67 -26.53 3.17
N ASN A 204 17.93 -26.30 2.77
CA ASN A 204 18.97 -27.32 2.75
C ASN A 204 19.71 -27.32 4.10
N ALA A 205 19.63 -28.43 4.81
CA ALA A 205 20.18 -28.59 6.15
C ALA A 205 21.68 -28.21 6.22
N ARG A 206 22.07 -27.60 7.34
CA ARG A 206 23.45 -27.18 7.63
C ARG A 206 23.71 -27.19 9.14
N PRO A 207 24.98 -27.18 9.60
CA PRO A 207 25.27 -27.21 11.03
C PRO A 207 24.55 -26.10 11.80
N GLY A 208 23.73 -26.49 12.79
CA GLY A 208 22.97 -25.57 13.63
C GLY A 208 21.65 -25.06 13.02
N ILE A 209 21.24 -25.56 11.85
CA ILE A 209 19.96 -25.23 11.21
C ILE A 209 19.22 -26.53 10.88
N GLU A 210 18.02 -26.67 11.43
CA GLU A 210 17.12 -27.80 11.22
C GLU A 210 15.89 -27.28 10.45
N PRO A 211 15.81 -27.52 9.13
CA PRO A 211 14.60 -27.20 8.36
C PRO A 211 13.40 -28.05 8.84
N ASP A 212 12.20 -27.49 8.72
CA ASP A 212 10.93 -28.15 9.06
C ASP A 212 10.65 -29.43 8.24
#